data_AF-A0A0F3L6K0-F1
#
_entry.id   AF-A0A0F3L6K0-F1
#
_cell.length_a   1.000
_cell.length_b   1.000
_cell.length_c   1.000
_cell.angle_alpha   90.00
_cell.angle_beta   90.00
_cell.angle_gamma   90.00
#
_symmetry.space_group_name_H-M   'P 1'
#
loop_
_entity.id
_entity.type
_entity.pdbx_description
1 polymer ?
#
loop_
_entity_poly.entity_id
_entity_poly.type
_entity_poly.pdbx_seq_one_letter_code
_entity_poly.pdbx_strand_id
1 'polypeptide(L)'
;VGQARIGDSDTLPPLGARLTECDGVAAERLAETHIGDFRGRWSLKAQRVLYGDWMFLNASNPWISEMKQCPFATNGLEKTYTLAWKPIEATDLAARRSRINARVTPTFGMSEFANGGVWLSMPSFDSEPGSEAFIAMTTLLAEAEAKQQVLREASVVVLDLRGNGGGSSHWSDNLATILWGTDWRKAHDVPSSEAVDWRASDANISELAAFVAKLKEGGGDADLIAWGDKAISGMRTAKAADRPFWREDDGGSAAQVQRPTGASSNPVRGRVYVLTDPSCASACLDAVDIWKAAGAIQICQETSADTLYMEVRNAGLPSELAAIGVPMKVYRGRARGNNEPHRPAYPFHGAIADTVALKAWVATLQ
;
A
#
# COMPACT_ATOMS: atom_id res chain seq x y z
N VAL A 1 -20.01 14.30 -14.48
CA VAL A 1 -19.88 12.97 -13.85
C VAL A 1 -21.26 12.51 -13.39
N GLY A 2 -21.71 11.34 -13.88
CA GLY A 2 -22.98 10.74 -13.51
C GLY A 2 -22.80 9.60 -12.50
N GLN A 3 -23.79 9.41 -11.62
CA GLN A 3 -23.92 8.25 -10.73
C GLN A 3 -25.29 7.61 -10.93
N ALA A 4 -25.36 6.28 -10.93
CA ALA A 4 -26.63 5.57 -10.97
C ALA A 4 -27.36 5.64 -9.63
N ARG A 5 -28.67 5.90 -9.68
CA ARG A 5 -29.59 5.64 -8.57
C ARG A 5 -30.62 4.61 -9.01
N ILE A 6 -31.34 4.01 -8.08
CA ILE A 6 -32.50 3.19 -8.44
C ILE A 6 -33.68 4.14 -8.70
N GLY A 7 -34.43 3.88 -9.77
CA GLY A 7 -35.65 4.62 -10.13
C GLY A 7 -36.77 4.43 -9.09
N ASP A 8 -37.95 4.99 -9.35
CA ASP A 8 -39.10 5.18 -8.42
C ASP A 8 -39.69 3.91 -7.75
N SER A 9 -38.99 2.78 -7.72
CA SER A 9 -39.26 1.71 -6.75
C SER A 9 -38.67 2.08 -5.38
N ASP A 10 -39.53 2.23 -4.37
CA ASP A 10 -39.24 2.64 -2.98
C ASP A 10 -38.23 1.77 -2.17
N THR A 11 -37.41 0.94 -2.81
CA THR A 11 -36.41 0.13 -2.12
C THR A 11 -35.11 0.09 -2.91
N LEU A 12 -34.01 0.51 -2.28
CA LEU A 12 -32.65 0.17 -2.71
C LEU A 12 -32.43 -1.36 -2.58
N PRO A 13 -31.40 -1.95 -3.21
CA PRO A 13 -31.05 -3.33 -2.94
C PRO A 13 -30.64 -3.39 -1.45
N PRO A 14 -31.07 -4.42 -0.70
CA PRO A 14 -30.70 -4.52 0.70
C PRO A 14 -29.18 -4.67 0.84
N LEU A 15 -28.64 -4.27 1.99
CA LEU A 15 -27.22 -4.49 2.28
C LEU A 15 -26.89 -6.00 2.18
N GLY A 16 -25.82 -6.34 1.47
CA GLY A 16 -25.44 -7.73 1.19
C GLY A 16 -26.07 -8.32 -0.08
N ALA A 17 -26.95 -7.58 -0.77
CA ALA A 17 -27.43 -7.98 -2.09
C ALA A 17 -26.27 -8.06 -3.09
N ARG A 18 -26.24 -9.13 -3.89
CA ARG A 18 -25.21 -9.37 -4.90
C ARG A 18 -25.74 -9.02 -6.28
N LEU A 19 -25.08 -8.09 -6.98
CA LEU A 19 -25.33 -7.83 -8.39
C LEU A 19 -25.04 -9.10 -9.21
N THR A 20 -25.98 -9.53 -10.06
CA THR A 20 -25.80 -10.74 -10.90
C THR A 20 -25.51 -10.36 -12.36
N GLU A 21 -26.24 -9.38 -12.91
CA GLU A 21 -26.01 -8.81 -14.23
C GLU A 21 -26.61 -7.41 -14.33
N CYS A 22 -26.37 -6.73 -15.45
CA CYS A 22 -27.19 -5.62 -15.92
C CYS A 22 -27.36 -5.69 -17.43
N ASP A 23 -28.57 -5.44 -17.93
CA ASP A 23 -28.89 -5.39 -19.36
C ASP A 23 -28.38 -6.62 -20.14
N GLY A 24 -28.45 -7.82 -19.54
CA GLY A 24 -27.98 -9.08 -20.13
C GLY A 24 -26.47 -9.29 -20.12
N VAL A 25 -25.71 -8.46 -19.40
CA VAL A 25 -24.25 -8.61 -19.22
C VAL A 25 -23.94 -8.98 -17.76
N ALA A 26 -23.24 -10.11 -17.57
CA ALA A 26 -22.85 -10.58 -16.25
C ALA A 26 -22.07 -9.52 -15.45
N ALA A 27 -22.31 -9.47 -14.13
CA ALA A 27 -21.72 -8.48 -13.23
C ALA A 27 -20.19 -8.50 -13.25
N GLU A 28 -19.57 -9.68 -13.34
CA GLU A 28 -18.12 -9.82 -13.43
C GLU A 28 -17.57 -9.19 -14.71
N ARG A 29 -18.25 -9.42 -15.84
CA ARG A 29 -17.86 -8.86 -17.13
C ARG A 29 -18.05 -7.34 -17.19
N LEU A 30 -19.13 -6.84 -16.56
CA LEU A 30 -19.35 -5.41 -16.37
C LEU A 30 -18.22 -4.81 -15.55
N ALA A 31 -17.81 -5.45 -14.45
CA ALA A 31 -16.76 -4.92 -13.59
C ALA A 31 -15.40 -4.85 -14.30
N GLU A 32 -15.07 -5.89 -15.08
CA GLU A 32 -13.89 -5.89 -15.94
C GLU A 32 -13.88 -4.75 -16.95
N THR A 33 -14.98 -4.55 -17.68
CA THR A 33 -15.02 -3.59 -18.79
C THR A 33 -15.27 -2.15 -18.34
N HIS A 34 -16.04 -1.94 -17.28
CA HIS A 34 -16.34 -0.59 -16.78
C HIS A 34 -15.25 -0.05 -15.86
N ILE A 35 -14.54 -0.93 -15.14
CA ILE A 35 -13.56 -0.54 -14.13
C ILE A 35 -12.18 -1.04 -14.53
N GLY A 36 -12.05 -2.34 -14.78
CA GLY A 36 -10.77 -2.99 -15.01
C GLY A 36 -9.99 -2.43 -16.21
N ASP A 37 -10.65 -2.25 -17.36
CA ASP A 37 -10.05 -1.73 -18.59
C ASP A 37 -9.50 -0.30 -18.41
N PHE A 38 -9.97 0.46 -17.41
CA PHE A 38 -9.57 1.85 -17.17
C PHE A 38 -8.74 2.07 -15.90
N ARG A 39 -8.70 1.10 -14.97
CA ARG A 39 -7.95 1.19 -13.71
C ARG A 39 -6.72 0.28 -13.67
N GLY A 40 -6.62 -0.66 -14.62
CA GLY A 40 -5.51 -1.60 -14.73
C GLY A 40 -5.44 -2.61 -13.58
N ARG A 41 -4.64 -3.66 -13.75
CA ARG A 41 -4.37 -4.70 -12.73
C ARG A 41 -5.63 -5.30 -12.09
N TRP A 42 -6.73 -5.39 -12.84
CA TRP A 42 -8.03 -5.88 -12.34
C TRP A 42 -8.01 -7.32 -11.81
N SER A 43 -6.99 -8.10 -12.20
CA SER A 43 -6.71 -9.43 -11.65
C SER A 43 -6.42 -9.40 -10.14
N LEU A 44 -5.96 -8.28 -9.58
CA LEU A 44 -5.70 -8.12 -8.15
C LEU A 44 -7.00 -7.94 -7.38
N LYS A 45 -7.18 -8.72 -6.29
CA LYS A 45 -8.31 -8.55 -5.36
C LYS A 45 -8.37 -7.13 -4.83
N ALA A 46 -7.22 -6.53 -4.50
CA ALA A 46 -7.16 -5.18 -3.98
C ALA A 46 -7.77 -4.13 -4.93
N GLN A 47 -7.53 -4.25 -6.24
CA GLN A 47 -8.13 -3.35 -7.23
C GLN A 47 -9.66 -3.49 -7.25
N ARG A 48 -10.17 -4.73 -7.15
CA ARG A 48 -11.61 -4.99 -7.09
C ARG A 48 -12.24 -4.43 -5.81
N VAL A 49 -11.56 -4.53 -4.67
CA VAL A 49 -12.06 -3.97 -3.40
C VAL A 49 -12.03 -2.45 -3.41
N LEU A 50 -10.93 -1.84 -3.85
CA LEU A 50 -10.74 -0.38 -3.79
C LEU A 50 -11.54 0.41 -4.84
N TYR A 51 -11.94 -0.23 -5.92
CA TYR A 51 -12.63 0.42 -7.04
C TYR A 51 -13.98 -0.21 -7.39
N GLY A 52 -14.44 -1.24 -6.68
CA GLY A 52 -15.75 -1.86 -6.95
C GLY A 52 -16.91 -0.87 -6.85
N ASP A 53 -16.75 0.19 -6.06
CA ASP A 53 -17.70 1.31 -5.96
C ASP A 53 -17.88 2.11 -7.27
N TRP A 54 -17.00 1.91 -8.25
CA TRP A 54 -17.10 2.53 -9.58
C TRP A 54 -18.11 1.88 -10.51
N MET A 55 -18.64 0.69 -10.17
CA MET A 55 -19.59 -0.02 -11.03
C MET A 55 -20.76 0.87 -11.49
N PHE A 56 -21.26 1.70 -10.59
CA PHE A 56 -22.41 2.59 -10.82
C PHE A 56 -22.00 4.06 -10.99
N LEU A 57 -20.78 4.31 -11.49
CA LEU A 57 -20.26 5.64 -11.81
C LEU A 57 -19.91 5.75 -13.29
N ASN A 58 -20.43 6.81 -13.92
CA ASN A 58 -20.01 7.23 -15.25
C ASN A 58 -19.23 8.53 -15.11
N ALA A 59 -17.91 8.40 -14.95
CA ALA A 59 -16.97 9.51 -14.80
C ALA A 59 -16.75 10.29 -16.11
N SER A 60 -17.83 10.55 -16.85
CA SER A 60 -17.83 11.09 -18.21
C SER A 60 -16.97 10.24 -19.16
N ASN A 61 -16.96 8.93 -18.95
CA ASN A 61 -16.20 8.00 -19.78
C ASN A 61 -17.07 7.62 -21.00
N PRO A 62 -16.69 8.02 -22.23
CA PRO A 62 -17.51 7.79 -23.42
C PRO A 62 -17.54 6.32 -23.88
N TRP A 63 -16.71 5.46 -23.29
CA TRP A 63 -16.58 4.05 -23.67
C TRP A 63 -17.38 3.10 -22.78
N ILE A 64 -18.03 3.60 -21.72
CA ILE A 64 -18.91 2.81 -20.86
C ILE A 64 -20.37 3.21 -21.07
N SER A 65 -21.24 2.22 -21.03
CA SER A 65 -22.69 2.44 -21.18
C SER A 65 -23.36 2.56 -19.81
N GLU A 66 -24.34 3.46 -19.70
CA GLU A 66 -25.15 3.59 -18.50
C GLU A 66 -26.18 2.45 -18.42
N MET A 67 -26.00 1.55 -17.45
CA MET A 67 -26.85 0.37 -17.24
C MET A 67 -28.28 0.75 -16.83
N LYS A 68 -29.30 0.02 -17.28
CA LYS A 68 -30.71 0.37 -17.06
C LYS A 68 -31.44 -0.61 -16.16
N GLN A 69 -31.26 -1.91 -16.33
CA GLN A 69 -31.93 -2.93 -15.52
C GLN A 69 -30.91 -3.89 -14.93
N CYS A 70 -30.85 -3.95 -13.61
CA CYS A 70 -29.87 -4.73 -12.87
C CYS A 70 -30.56 -5.65 -11.87
N PRO A 71 -30.58 -6.97 -12.09
CA PRO A 71 -30.93 -7.94 -11.06
C PRO A 71 -29.89 -8.02 -9.93
N PHE A 72 -30.41 -8.11 -8.70
CA PHE A 72 -29.64 -8.40 -7.51
C PHE A 72 -30.21 -9.63 -6.79
N ALA A 73 -29.32 -10.54 -6.41
CA ALA A 73 -29.64 -11.72 -5.62
C ALA A 73 -29.48 -11.46 -4.11
N THR A 74 -30.46 -11.86 -3.31
CA THR A 74 -30.42 -11.83 -1.84
C THR A 74 -31.11 -13.08 -1.30
N ASN A 75 -30.43 -13.87 -0.46
CA ASN A 75 -30.98 -15.11 0.11
C ASN A 75 -31.57 -16.09 -0.95
N GLY A 76 -30.95 -16.15 -2.13
CA GLY A 76 -31.39 -17.00 -3.24
C GLY A 76 -32.56 -16.45 -4.07
N LEU A 77 -33.12 -15.30 -3.71
CA LEU A 77 -34.13 -14.60 -4.50
C LEU A 77 -33.48 -13.50 -5.33
N GLU A 78 -33.90 -13.38 -6.59
CA GLU A 78 -33.45 -12.32 -7.49
C GLU A 78 -34.55 -11.26 -7.64
N LYS A 79 -34.15 -9.99 -7.56
CA LYS A 79 -35.02 -8.84 -7.82
C LYS A 79 -34.33 -7.90 -8.79
N THR A 80 -35.03 -7.56 -9.88
CA THR A 80 -34.57 -6.58 -10.85
C THR A 80 -34.87 -5.17 -10.39
N TYR A 81 -33.88 -4.30 -10.53
CA TYR A 81 -33.98 -2.88 -10.22
C TYR A 81 -33.72 -2.04 -11.46
N THR A 82 -34.59 -1.07 -11.72
CA THR A 82 -34.39 -0.08 -12.77
C THR A 82 -33.48 1.03 -12.25
N LEU A 83 -32.45 1.39 -13.01
CA LEU A 83 -31.53 2.47 -12.68
C LEU A 83 -31.91 3.77 -13.40
N ALA A 84 -31.78 4.88 -12.67
CA ALA A 84 -31.89 6.24 -13.12
C ALA A 84 -30.56 6.96 -12.84
N TRP A 85 -29.80 7.24 -13.90
CA TRP A 85 -28.53 7.95 -13.82
C TRP A 85 -28.76 9.45 -13.62
N LYS A 86 -28.03 10.04 -12.68
CA LYS A 86 -28.10 11.47 -12.38
C LYS A 86 -26.70 12.06 -12.25
N PRO A 87 -26.51 13.32 -12.66
CA PRO A 87 -25.31 14.06 -12.31
C PRO A 87 -25.10 14.09 -10.80
N ILE A 88 -23.84 14.05 -10.38
CA ILE A 88 -23.44 14.25 -8.99
C ILE A 88 -22.26 15.21 -8.94
N GLU A 89 -22.30 16.12 -7.97
CA GLU A 89 -21.21 17.03 -7.69
C GLU A 89 -19.98 16.27 -7.18
N ALA A 90 -18.78 16.72 -7.57
CA ALA A 90 -17.54 16.03 -7.24
C ALA A 90 -17.32 15.87 -5.72
N THR A 91 -17.70 16.89 -4.94
CA THR A 91 -17.61 16.89 -3.48
C THR A 91 -18.56 15.87 -2.84
N ASP A 92 -19.80 15.79 -3.31
CA ASP A 92 -20.79 14.82 -2.85
C ASP A 92 -20.37 13.39 -3.20
N LEU A 93 -19.86 13.19 -4.42
CA LEU A 93 -19.32 11.91 -4.86
C LEU A 93 -18.14 11.49 -3.97
N ALA A 94 -17.19 12.40 -3.73
CA ALA A 94 -16.06 12.13 -2.84
C ALA A 94 -16.52 11.73 -1.44
N ALA A 95 -17.47 12.46 -0.84
CA ALA A 95 -18.01 12.14 0.48
C ALA A 95 -18.71 10.77 0.52
N ARG A 96 -19.48 10.42 -0.52
CA ARG A 96 -20.11 9.09 -0.65
C ARG A 96 -19.08 7.98 -0.77
N ARG A 97 -18.08 8.17 -1.63
CA ARG A 97 -16.99 7.21 -1.83
C ARG A 97 -16.16 7.02 -0.57
N SER A 98 -15.89 8.07 0.20
CA SER A 98 -15.20 7.94 1.49
C SER A 98 -15.98 7.08 2.48
N ARG A 99 -17.32 7.15 2.49
CA ARG A 99 -18.16 6.29 3.33
C ARG A 99 -18.22 4.83 2.85
N ILE A 100 -18.22 4.60 1.53
CA ILE A 100 -18.30 3.25 0.94
C ILE A 100 -16.95 2.54 1.03
N ASN A 101 -15.90 3.21 0.59
CA ASN A 101 -14.56 2.62 0.61
C ASN A 101 -14.05 2.47 2.04
N ALA A 102 -14.57 3.30 2.97
CA ALA A 102 -14.24 3.34 4.39
C ALA A 102 -12.80 2.89 4.65
N ARG A 103 -11.86 3.42 3.84
CA ARG A 103 -10.45 3.12 3.97
C ARG A 103 -10.13 3.48 5.39
N VAL A 104 -9.74 2.47 6.16
CA VAL A 104 -9.50 2.70 7.57
C VAL A 104 -8.15 3.36 7.63
N THR A 105 -8.14 4.66 7.85
CA THR A 105 -6.94 5.42 8.14
C THR A 105 -6.92 5.62 9.66
N PRO A 106 -6.42 4.64 10.44
CA PRO A 106 -6.30 4.83 11.88
C PRO A 106 -5.40 6.04 12.15
N THR A 107 -5.60 6.74 13.26
CA THR A 107 -4.64 7.77 13.70
C THR A 107 -3.30 7.10 13.99
N PHE A 108 -2.21 7.76 13.61
CA PHE A 108 -0.87 7.35 14.05
C PHE A 108 -0.80 7.23 15.57
N GLY A 109 -0.03 6.27 16.06
CA GLY A 109 0.30 6.21 17.48
C GLY A 109 0.49 4.80 18.01
N MET A 110 0.88 4.74 19.28
CA MET A 110 1.06 3.51 20.03
C MET A 110 0.06 3.45 21.17
N SER A 111 -0.59 2.30 21.34
CA SER A 111 -1.54 2.06 22.44
C SER A 111 -1.40 0.65 22.97
N GLU A 112 -1.64 0.46 24.26
CA GLU A 112 -1.79 -0.88 24.84
C GLU A 112 -3.20 -1.43 24.54
N PHE A 113 -3.32 -2.75 24.52
CA PHE A 113 -4.60 -3.46 24.47
C PHE A 113 -4.55 -4.73 25.33
N ALA A 114 -5.66 -5.46 25.37
CA ALA A 114 -5.87 -6.59 26.29
C ALA A 114 -4.67 -7.55 26.37
N ASN A 115 -4.45 -8.10 27.57
CA ASN A 115 -3.41 -9.09 27.88
C ASN A 115 -1.97 -8.62 27.66
N GLY A 116 -1.68 -7.34 27.87
CA GLY A 116 -0.32 -6.79 27.73
C GLY A 116 0.15 -6.72 26.27
N GLY A 117 -0.78 -6.58 25.34
CA GLY A 117 -0.48 -6.36 23.94
C GLY A 117 -0.23 -4.88 23.64
N VAL A 118 0.59 -4.59 22.63
CA VAL A 118 0.86 -3.23 22.14
C VAL A 118 0.45 -3.12 20.69
N TRP A 119 -0.15 -1.99 20.30
CA TRP A 119 -0.68 -1.71 18.98
C TRP A 119 -0.09 -0.42 18.43
N LEU A 120 0.63 -0.51 17.32
CA LEU A 120 1.25 0.61 16.62
C LEU A 120 0.50 0.84 15.30
N SER A 121 -0.16 1.98 15.18
CA SER A 121 -0.90 2.38 13.97
C SER A 121 -0.02 3.26 13.09
N MET A 122 0.15 2.85 11.84
CA MET A 122 0.98 3.53 10.83
C MET A 122 0.21 3.59 9.50
N PRO A 123 -0.78 4.49 9.36
CA PRO A 123 -1.63 4.58 8.18
C PRO A 123 -0.94 5.14 6.93
N SER A 124 0.31 5.60 7.01
CA SER A 124 1.07 6.12 5.88
C SER A 124 2.57 6.04 6.19
N PHE A 125 3.38 5.88 5.14
CA PHE A 125 4.83 5.97 5.18
C PHE A 125 5.36 7.16 4.37
N ASP A 126 4.50 8.13 4.05
CA ASP A 126 4.93 9.37 3.42
C ASP A 126 6.07 10.02 4.24
N SER A 127 7.16 10.31 3.54
CA SER A 127 8.41 10.81 4.10
C SER A 127 8.74 12.21 3.60
N GLU A 128 7.79 12.90 2.95
CA GLU A 128 7.98 14.30 2.58
C GLU A 128 8.21 15.13 3.86
N PRO A 129 9.36 15.81 3.98
CA PRO A 129 9.67 16.62 5.17
C PRO A 129 8.59 17.66 5.46
N GLY A 130 8.15 17.72 6.72
CA GLY A 130 7.10 18.64 7.17
C GLY A 130 5.66 18.17 6.89
N SER A 131 5.45 17.04 6.21
CA SER A 131 4.13 16.42 6.11
C SER A 131 3.64 15.91 7.48
N GLU A 132 2.32 15.78 7.64
CA GLU A 132 1.71 15.21 8.85
C GLU A 132 2.23 13.80 9.14
N ALA A 133 2.34 12.98 8.09
CA ALA A 133 2.83 11.60 8.20
C ALA A 133 4.30 11.55 8.62
N PHE A 134 5.17 12.41 8.07
CA PHE A 134 6.57 12.50 8.49
C PHE A 134 6.69 12.82 9.98
N ILE A 135 6.01 13.87 10.45
CA ILE A 135 6.03 14.28 11.86
C ILE A 135 5.52 13.16 12.77
N ALA A 136 4.44 12.51 12.38
CA ALA A 136 3.83 11.44 13.17
C ALA A 136 4.72 10.18 13.21
N MET A 137 5.33 9.79 12.09
CA MET A 137 6.25 8.65 12.03
C MET A 137 7.53 8.88 12.81
N THR A 138 8.13 10.06 12.71
CA THR A 138 9.30 10.43 13.53
C THR A 138 8.97 10.33 15.02
N THR A 139 7.82 10.88 15.42
CA THR A 139 7.34 10.82 16.81
C THR A 139 7.11 9.39 17.27
N LEU A 140 6.45 8.57 16.45
CA LEU A 140 6.15 7.18 16.75
C LEU A 140 7.43 6.33 16.88
N LEU A 141 8.43 6.54 16.01
CA LEU A 141 9.72 5.84 16.11
C LEU A 141 10.48 6.23 17.37
N ALA A 142 10.50 7.52 17.72
CA ALA A 142 11.12 7.98 18.98
C ALA A 142 10.41 7.37 20.21
N GLU A 143 9.08 7.28 20.19
CA GLU A 143 8.31 6.62 21.25
C GLU A 143 8.60 5.10 21.30
N ALA A 144 8.66 4.44 20.15
CA ALA A 144 8.97 3.01 20.04
C ALA A 144 10.40 2.70 20.54
N GLU A 145 11.36 3.56 20.25
CA GLU A 145 12.73 3.44 20.77
C GLU A 145 12.76 3.62 22.30
N ALA A 146 12.12 4.66 22.81
CA ALA A 146 12.02 4.90 24.26
C ALA A 146 11.31 3.77 25.01
N LYS A 147 10.36 3.09 24.37
CA LYS A 147 9.61 1.94 24.92
C LYS A 147 10.07 0.60 24.33
N GLN A 148 11.29 0.50 23.82
CA GLN A 148 11.78 -0.71 23.14
C GLN A 148 11.66 -1.96 24.02
N GLN A 149 11.98 -1.86 25.30
CA GLN A 149 11.88 -2.99 26.22
C GLN A 149 10.41 -3.45 26.39
N VAL A 150 9.48 -2.50 26.53
CA VAL A 150 8.04 -2.80 26.62
C VAL A 150 7.56 -3.54 25.35
N LEU A 151 7.99 -3.07 24.17
CA LEU A 151 7.65 -3.72 22.90
C LEU A 151 8.20 -5.15 22.80
N ARG A 152 9.43 -5.38 23.26
CA ARG A 152 10.06 -6.70 23.24
C ARG A 152 9.47 -7.67 24.27
N GLU A 153 8.96 -7.16 25.39
CA GLU A 153 8.36 -7.95 26.46
C GLU A 153 6.84 -8.16 26.29
N ALA A 154 6.18 -7.37 25.45
CA ALA A 154 4.76 -7.49 25.16
C ALA A 154 4.38 -8.91 24.71
N SER A 155 3.21 -9.38 25.15
CA SER A 155 2.68 -10.69 24.74
C SER A 155 2.40 -10.74 23.22
N VAL A 156 1.94 -9.60 22.69
CA VAL A 156 1.71 -9.35 21.28
C VAL A 156 2.07 -7.92 20.92
N VAL A 157 2.72 -7.73 19.79
CA VAL A 157 2.84 -6.43 19.12
C VAL A 157 2.06 -6.48 17.81
N VAL A 158 1.17 -5.51 17.59
CA VAL A 158 0.44 -5.34 16.32
C VAL A 158 1.01 -4.13 15.59
N LEU A 159 1.48 -4.37 14.37
CA LEU A 159 1.92 -3.36 13.41
C LEU A 159 0.77 -3.13 12.43
N ASP A 160 -0.05 -2.13 12.69
CA ASP A 160 -1.28 -1.83 11.95
C ASP A 160 -1.01 -0.91 10.76
N LEU A 161 -1.09 -1.50 9.56
CA LEU A 161 -0.89 -0.85 8.27
C LEU A 161 -2.20 -0.63 7.51
N ARG A 162 -3.36 -0.63 8.18
CA ARG A 162 -4.63 -0.28 7.52
C ARG A 162 -4.52 1.10 6.87
N GLY A 163 -4.96 1.19 5.62
CA GLY A 163 -4.91 2.42 4.84
C GLY A 163 -3.53 2.82 4.31
N ASN A 164 -2.45 2.11 4.67
CA ASN A 164 -1.09 2.50 4.32
C ASN A 164 -0.74 2.26 2.84
N GLY A 165 -0.78 3.32 2.02
CA GLY A 165 -0.44 3.25 0.59
C GLY A 165 1.07 3.20 0.27
N GLY A 166 1.93 3.23 1.29
CA GLY A 166 3.38 3.30 1.16
C GLY A 166 3.94 4.70 1.37
N GLY A 167 5.06 4.98 0.70
CA GLY A 167 5.95 6.12 0.96
C GLY A 167 7.39 5.61 0.98
N SER A 168 8.13 5.83 2.07
CA SER A 168 9.52 5.38 2.19
C SER A 168 9.69 4.19 3.13
N SER A 169 10.39 3.16 2.64
CA SER A 169 10.64 1.90 3.36
C SER A 169 11.58 2.07 4.57
N HIS A 170 12.28 3.20 4.69
CA HIS A 170 13.16 3.50 5.84
C HIS A 170 12.39 3.46 7.18
N TRP A 171 11.12 3.87 7.18
CA TRP A 171 10.27 3.82 8.38
C TRP A 171 10.15 2.41 8.94
N SER A 172 9.89 1.44 8.05
CA SER A 172 9.77 0.04 8.43
C SER A 172 11.10 -0.60 8.80
N ASP A 173 12.19 -0.17 8.17
CA ASP A 173 13.54 -0.60 8.52
C ASP A 173 13.96 -0.15 9.92
N ASN A 174 13.70 1.10 10.24
CA ASN A 174 14.00 1.67 11.55
C ASN A 174 13.17 0.99 12.64
N LEU A 175 11.87 0.80 12.42
CA LEU A 175 11.02 0.08 13.37
C LEU A 175 11.47 -1.37 13.55
N ALA A 176 11.88 -2.04 12.48
CA ALA A 176 12.42 -3.39 12.56
C ALA A 176 13.72 -3.44 13.38
N THR A 177 14.57 -2.43 13.24
CA THR A 177 15.81 -2.29 14.02
C THR A 177 15.49 -2.06 15.50
N ILE A 178 14.48 -1.26 15.82
CA ILE A 178 14.02 -1.07 17.20
C ILE A 178 13.52 -2.39 17.79
N LEU A 179 12.62 -3.10 17.11
CA LEU A 179 12.01 -4.33 17.63
C LEU A 179 13.00 -5.49 17.73
N TRP A 180 13.66 -5.82 16.62
CA TRP A 180 14.47 -7.04 16.51
C TRP A 180 15.98 -6.81 16.64
N GLY A 181 16.45 -5.57 16.54
CA GLY A 181 17.88 -5.27 16.56
C GLY A 181 18.60 -5.66 15.26
N THR A 182 19.78 -5.08 15.08
CA THR A 182 20.58 -5.21 13.86
C THR A 182 21.04 -6.65 13.58
N ASP A 183 21.43 -7.39 14.63
CA ASP A 183 21.97 -8.74 14.46
C ASP A 183 20.92 -9.74 14.00
N TRP A 184 19.72 -9.70 14.60
CA TRP A 184 18.59 -10.53 14.17
C TRP A 184 18.19 -10.19 12.74
N ARG A 185 18.07 -8.90 12.41
CA ARG A 185 17.77 -8.44 11.03
C ARG A 185 18.79 -8.96 10.02
N LYS A 186 20.09 -8.88 10.31
CA LYS A 186 21.14 -9.42 9.41
C LYS A 186 21.02 -10.93 9.20
N ALA A 187 20.64 -11.67 10.23
CA ALA A 187 20.41 -13.12 10.13
C ALA A 187 19.12 -13.46 9.35
N HIS A 188 18.15 -12.54 9.35
CA HIS A 188 16.80 -12.72 8.80
C HIS A 188 16.47 -11.69 7.70
N ASP A 189 17.46 -11.32 6.91
CA ASP A 189 17.30 -10.28 5.90
C ASP A 189 16.46 -10.77 4.71
N VAL A 190 15.75 -9.84 4.07
CA VAL A 190 15.04 -10.08 2.81
C VAL A 190 16.08 -10.07 1.70
N PRO A 191 16.13 -11.07 0.81
CA PRO A 191 17.05 -11.04 -0.32
C PRO A 191 16.85 -9.76 -1.14
N SER A 192 17.94 -9.01 -1.32
CA SER A 192 17.94 -7.85 -2.20
C SER A 192 17.63 -8.28 -3.64
N SER A 193 17.17 -7.33 -4.47
CA SER A 193 17.17 -7.53 -5.92
C SER A 193 18.59 -7.79 -6.42
N GLU A 194 18.72 -8.62 -7.46
CA GLU A 194 20.00 -8.89 -8.14
C GLU A 194 20.63 -7.65 -8.78
N ALA A 195 19.81 -6.70 -9.23
CA ALA A 195 20.26 -5.39 -9.70
C ALA A 195 19.09 -4.40 -9.72
N VAL A 196 19.41 -3.09 -9.79
CA VAL A 196 18.43 -2.03 -10.03
C VAL A 196 18.83 -1.20 -11.24
N ASP A 197 17.99 -1.17 -12.27
CA ASP A 197 18.24 -0.34 -13.45
C ASP A 197 17.47 0.97 -13.34
N TRP A 198 18.18 2.09 -13.31
CA TRP A 198 17.62 3.43 -13.33
C TRP A 198 17.64 4.00 -14.75
N ARG A 199 16.52 4.56 -15.21
CA ARG A 199 16.47 5.25 -16.51
C ARG A 199 17.22 6.59 -16.40
N ALA A 200 18.37 6.68 -17.06
CA ALA A 200 19.18 7.89 -17.10
C ALA A 200 18.53 8.95 -18.02
N SER A 201 17.80 9.89 -17.42
CA SER A 201 17.14 11.00 -18.13
C SER A 201 17.14 12.26 -17.28
N ASP A 202 17.08 13.43 -17.92
CA ASP A 202 17.11 14.71 -17.20
C ASP A 202 15.92 14.86 -16.25
N ALA A 203 14.74 14.40 -16.67
CA ALA A 203 13.54 14.44 -15.84
C ALA A 203 13.70 13.57 -14.57
N ASN A 204 14.26 12.36 -14.68
CA ASN A 204 14.48 11.50 -13.51
C ASN A 204 15.56 12.08 -12.58
N ILE A 205 16.65 12.60 -13.15
CA ILE A 205 17.74 13.22 -12.39
C ILE A 205 17.22 14.45 -11.64
N SER A 206 16.41 15.29 -12.30
CA SER A 206 15.85 16.51 -11.71
C SER A 206 14.85 16.20 -10.59
N GLU A 207 13.95 15.23 -10.79
CA GLU A 207 12.99 14.82 -9.76
C GLU A 207 13.70 14.36 -8.49
N LEU A 208 14.66 13.44 -8.64
CA LEU A 208 15.38 12.89 -7.50
C LEU A 208 16.26 13.95 -6.82
N ALA A 209 16.89 14.85 -7.60
CA ALA A 209 17.65 15.95 -7.04
C ALA A 209 16.78 16.93 -6.23
N ALA A 210 15.56 17.22 -6.69
CA ALA A 210 14.62 18.05 -5.95
C ALA A 210 14.20 17.40 -4.63
N PHE A 211 13.90 16.09 -4.65
CA PHE A 211 13.59 15.32 -3.45
C PHE A 211 14.77 15.34 -2.45
N VAL A 212 15.99 15.04 -2.90
CA VAL A 212 17.18 15.05 -2.05
C VAL A 212 17.49 16.45 -1.49
N ALA A 213 17.27 17.51 -2.25
CA ALA A 213 17.43 18.88 -1.77
C ALA A 213 16.49 19.16 -0.59
N LYS A 214 15.20 18.80 -0.71
CA LYS A 214 14.23 18.94 0.37
C LYS A 214 14.61 18.13 1.61
N LEU A 215 15.12 16.91 1.44
CA LEU A 215 15.62 16.11 2.56
C LEU A 215 16.78 16.84 3.26
N LYS A 216 17.76 17.36 2.52
CA LYS A 216 18.89 18.09 3.10
C LYS A 216 18.45 19.34 3.86
N GLU A 217 17.48 20.09 3.32
CA GLU A 217 16.93 21.28 3.95
C GLU A 217 16.09 20.95 5.20
N GLY A 218 15.33 19.85 5.15
CA GLY A 218 14.43 19.42 6.22
C GLY A 218 15.08 18.56 7.31
N GLY A 219 16.40 18.35 7.28
CA GLY A 219 17.09 17.46 8.23
C GLY A 219 16.69 15.99 8.08
N GLY A 220 16.42 15.56 6.84
CA GLY A 220 16.05 14.20 6.49
C GLY A 220 17.16 13.18 6.75
N ASP A 221 16.79 11.91 6.68
CA ASP A 221 17.66 10.78 6.98
C ASP A 221 18.92 10.74 6.10
N ALA A 222 20.08 10.54 6.74
CA ALA A 222 21.38 10.59 6.08
C ALA A 222 21.59 9.45 5.06
N ASP A 223 21.06 8.25 5.33
CA ASP A 223 21.17 7.11 4.43
C ASP A 223 20.27 7.32 3.20
N LEU A 224 19.08 7.89 3.40
CA LEU A 224 18.19 8.25 2.29
C LEU A 224 18.80 9.33 1.38
N ILE A 225 19.46 10.33 1.97
CA ILE A 225 20.21 11.35 1.24
C ILE A 225 21.36 10.72 0.45
N ALA A 226 22.16 9.86 1.08
CA ALA A 226 23.30 9.21 0.45
C ALA A 226 22.87 8.30 -0.71
N TRP A 227 21.77 7.56 -0.55
CA TRP A 227 21.15 6.77 -1.60
C TRP A 227 20.75 7.63 -2.81
N GLY A 228 20.05 8.74 -2.56
CA GLY A 228 19.61 9.65 -3.62
C GLY A 228 20.78 10.28 -4.37
N ASP A 229 21.81 10.76 -3.65
CA ASP A 229 23.03 11.32 -4.25
C ASP A 229 23.77 10.28 -5.12
N LYS A 230 23.87 9.03 -4.64
CA LYS A 230 24.45 7.92 -5.42
C LYS A 230 23.69 7.71 -6.73
N ALA A 231 22.36 7.64 -6.67
CA ALA A 231 21.53 7.42 -7.85
C ALA A 231 21.58 8.57 -8.85
N ILE A 232 21.57 9.83 -8.37
CA ILE A 232 21.76 11.03 -9.19
C ILE A 232 23.10 10.96 -9.93
N SER A 233 24.19 10.68 -9.20
CA SER A 233 25.54 10.59 -9.76
C SER A 233 25.65 9.48 -10.80
N GLY A 234 25.11 8.30 -10.50
CA GLY A 234 25.08 7.15 -11.39
C GLY A 234 24.33 7.44 -12.69
N MET A 235 23.12 8.00 -12.60
CA MET A 235 22.33 8.39 -13.78
C MET A 235 23.04 9.47 -14.62
N ARG A 236 23.69 10.46 -14.00
CA ARG A 236 24.50 11.47 -14.71
C ARG A 236 25.65 10.83 -15.47
N THR A 237 26.37 9.90 -14.84
CA THR A 237 27.47 9.17 -15.45
C THR A 237 27.02 8.32 -16.64
N ALA A 238 25.92 7.57 -16.49
CA ALA A 238 25.34 6.80 -17.59
C ALA A 238 24.91 7.69 -18.75
N LYS A 239 24.23 8.81 -18.46
CA LYS A 239 23.81 9.78 -19.48
C LYS A 239 24.99 10.39 -20.23
N ALA A 240 26.06 10.79 -19.53
CA ALA A 240 27.26 11.35 -20.14
C ALA A 240 27.99 10.36 -21.07
N ALA A 241 27.83 9.05 -20.80
CA ALA A 241 28.34 7.96 -21.63
C ALA A 241 27.33 7.45 -22.67
N ASP A 242 26.25 8.20 -22.93
CA ASP A 242 25.14 7.83 -23.84
C ASP A 242 24.51 6.45 -23.54
N ARG A 243 24.56 6.03 -22.27
CA ARG A 243 23.90 4.81 -21.79
C ARG A 243 22.48 5.15 -21.31
N PRO A 244 21.44 4.43 -21.79
CA PRO A 244 20.06 4.73 -21.41
C PRO A 244 19.75 4.39 -19.94
N PHE A 245 20.54 3.52 -19.32
CA PHE A 245 20.37 3.07 -17.95
C PHE A 245 21.66 3.21 -17.16
N TRP A 246 21.53 3.57 -15.89
CA TRP A 246 22.53 3.29 -14.87
C TRP A 246 22.09 2.05 -14.12
N ARG A 247 22.96 1.02 -14.07
CA ARG A 247 22.75 -0.13 -13.20
C ARG A 247 23.40 0.16 -11.86
N GLU A 248 22.56 0.31 -10.85
CA GLU A 248 23.00 0.26 -9.47
C GLU A 248 23.53 -1.15 -9.24
N ASP A 249 24.86 -1.25 -9.09
CA ASP A 249 25.74 -2.44 -8.94
C ASP A 249 26.89 -2.53 -9.97
N ASP A 250 26.98 -1.60 -10.94
CA ASP A 250 28.12 -1.46 -11.89
C ASP A 250 29.50 -1.14 -11.22
N GLY A 251 29.63 -1.23 -9.90
CA GLY A 251 30.84 -0.84 -9.15
C GLY A 251 31.12 -1.58 -7.84
N GLY A 252 30.35 -2.62 -7.50
CA GLY A 252 30.62 -3.43 -6.31
C GLY A 252 30.19 -4.85 -6.58
N SER A 253 31.11 -5.81 -6.46
CA SER A 253 30.71 -7.21 -6.35
C SER A 253 29.60 -7.28 -5.32
N ALA A 254 28.54 -8.05 -5.59
CA ALA A 254 27.67 -8.54 -4.53
C ALA A 254 28.58 -9.22 -3.51
N ALA A 255 29.05 -8.46 -2.51
CA ALA A 255 29.75 -9.01 -1.39
C ALA A 255 28.72 -9.96 -0.81
N GLN A 256 28.99 -11.26 -0.88
CA GLN A 256 28.19 -12.22 -0.16
C GLN A 256 28.21 -11.73 1.28
N VAL A 257 27.10 -11.14 1.72
CA VAL A 257 26.91 -10.77 3.11
C VAL A 257 26.99 -12.11 3.82
N GLN A 258 28.15 -12.39 4.42
CA GLN A 258 28.34 -13.58 5.22
C GLN A 258 27.30 -13.48 6.32
N ARG A 259 26.24 -14.29 6.18
CA ARG A 259 25.22 -14.41 7.22
C ARG A 259 25.97 -14.78 8.50
N PRO A 260 25.84 -13.98 9.57
CA PRO A 260 26.46 -14.33 10.85
C PRO A 260 26.08 -15.77 11.20
N THR A 261 27.08 -16.64 11.37
CA THR A 261 26.87 -18.06 11.68
C THR A 261 26.51 -18.30 13.15
N GLY A 262 26.39 -17.23 13.94
CA GLY A 262 25.93 -17.28 15.32
C GLY A 262 24.40 -17.25 15.38
N ALA A 263 23.81 -18.07 16.25
CA ALA A 263 22.39 -18.00 16.55
C ALA A 263 22.09 -16.66 17.26
N SER A 264 21.65 -15.65 16.51
CA SER A 264 21.06 -14.46 17.12
C SER A 264 19.76 -14.91 17.81
N SER A 265 19.60 -14.67 19.11
CA SER A 265 18.33 -14.92 19.79
C SER A 265 17.32 -13.83 19.42
N ASN A 266 16.07 -14.19 19.10
CA ASN A 266 15.01 -13.21 18.86
C ASN A 266 14.80 -12.39 20.12
N PRO A 267 15.01 -11.05 20.10
CA PRO A 267 14.83 -10.25 21.30
C PRO A 267 13.36 -9.98 21.62
N VAL A 268 12.44 -10.20 20.66
CA VAL A 268 11.00 -10.11 20.90
C VAL A 268 10.50 -11.42 21.49
N ARG A 269 9.89 -11.34 22.68
CA ARG A 269 9.39 -12.50 23.44
C ARG A 269 8.01 -12.96 22.97
N GLY A 270 7.14 -12.01 22.66
CA GLY A 270 5.78 -12.27 22.19
C GLY A 270 5.68 -12.47 20.68
N ARG A 271 4.44 -12.54 20.19
CA ARG A 271 4.17 -12.59 18.75
C ARG A 271 4.13 -11.18 18.16
N VAL A 272 4.63 -11.02 16.95
CA VAL A 272 4.42 -9.79 16.17
C VAL A 272 3.44 -10.08 15.05
N TYR A 273 2.36 -9.31 14.98
CA TYR A 273 1.40 -9.36 13.90
C TYR A 273 1.54 -8.12 13.01
N VAL A 274 1.63 -8.32 11.70
CA VAL A 274 1.48 -7.23 10.72
C VAL A 274 0.08 -7.27 10.15
N LEU A 275 -0.69 -6.22 10.42
CA LEU A 275 -2.10 -6.14 10.08
C LEU A 275 -2.25 -5.32 8.80
N THR A 276 -2.78 -5.95 7.75
CA THR A 276 -2.85 -5.35 6.42
C THR A 276 -4.26 -5.26 5.88
N ASP A 277 -4.45 -4.34 4.95
CA ASP A 277 -5.65 -4.22 4.12
C ASP A 277 -5.27 -4.07 2.63
N PRO A 278 -6.27 -4.05 1.71
CA PRO A 278 -6.05 -3.82 0.28
C PRO A 278 -5.35 -2.51 -0.08
N SER A 279 -5.24 -1.54 0.84
CA SER A 279 -4.54 -0.29 0.61
C SER A 279 -3.02 -0.46 0.70
N CYS A 280 -2.54 -1.51 1.39
CA CYS A 280 -1.12 -1.80 1.55
C CYS A 280 -0.41 -2.00 0.20
N ALA A 281 0.37 -1.00 -0.20
CA ALA A 281 1.11 -0.93 -1.47
C ALA A 281 2.49 -0.26 -1.29
N SER A 282 3.37 -0.35 -2.29
CA SER A 282 4.70 0.29 -2.26
C SER A 282 5.49 -0.08 -0.99
N ALA A 283 6.07 0.90 -0.28
CA ALA A 283 6.81 0.70 0.97
C ALA A 283 6.03 -0.06 2.06
N CYS A 284 4.69 -0.09 2.05
CA CYS A 284 3.92 -0.95 2.95
C CYS A 284 4.19 -2.43 2.68
N LEU A 285 4.35 -2.82 1.42
CA LEU A 285 4.69 -4.20 1.04
C LEU A 285 6.14 -4.52 1.43
N ASP A 286 7.06 -3.57 1.30
CA ASP A 286 8.44 -3.74 1.78
C ASP A 286 8.47 -3.96 3.31
N ALA A 287 7.63 -3.24 4.07
CA ALA A 287 7.48 -3.47 5.50
C ALA A 287 6.98 -4.90 5.81
N VAL A 288 6.01 -5.40 5.04
CA VAL A 288 5.53 -6.78 5.18
C VAL A 288 6.62 -7.79 4.84
N ASP A 289 7.39 -7.56 3.77
CA ASP A 289 8.56 -8.39 3.40
C ASP A 289 9.56 -8.46 4.59
N ILE A 290 10.01 -7.30 5.07
CA ILE A 290 11.00 -7.15 6.15
C ILE A 290 10.52 -7.78 7.45
N TRP A 291 9.30 -7.45 7.88
CA TRP A 291 8.78 -7.91 9.17
C TRP A 291 8.45 -9.41 9.15
N LYS A 292 7.96 -9.96 8.03
CA LYS A 292 7.77 -11.41 7.91
C LYS A 292 9.10 -12.17 7.95
N ALA A 293 10.14 -11.64 7.29
CA ALA A 293 11.46 -12.23 7.36
C ALA A 293 11.99 -12.23 8.81
N ALA A 294 11.75 -11.16 9.56
CA ALA A 294 12.07 -11.07 10.99
C ALA A 294 11.16 -11.91 11.92
N GLY A 295 10.12 -12.56 11.40
CA GLY A 295 9.24 -13.49 12.15
C GLY A 295 7.84 -12.98 12.46
N ALA A 296 7.43 -11.80 11.95
CA ALA A 296 6.06 -11.32 12.08
C ALA A 296 5.08 -12.14 11.23
N ILE A 297 3.83 -12.24 11.70
CA ILE A 297 2.77 -12.98 11.02
C ILE A 297 1.78 -11.98 10.42
N GLN A 298 1.52 -12.07 9.12
CA GLN A 298 0.51 -11.24 8.47
C GLN A 298 -0.90 -11.69 8.84
N ILE A 299 -1.77 -10.73 9.16
CA ILE A 299 -3.18 -10.96 9.53
C ILE A 299 -4.12 -9.98 8.81
N CYS A 300 -5.43 -10.23 8.92
CA CYS A 300 -6.53 -9.47 8.32
C CYS A 300 -6.78 -9.72 6.84
N GLN A 301 -6.27 -8.88 5.95
CA GLN A 301 -6.67 -8.90 4.54
C GLN A 301 -5.47 -8.93 3.61
N GLU A 302 -5.68 -9.48 2.41
CA GLU A 302 -4.68 -9.48 1.34
C GLU A 302 -4.33 -8.04 0.97
N THR A 303 -3.04 -7.80 0.74
CA THR A 303 -2.52 -6.47 0.36
C THR A 303 -2.86 -6.13 -1.09
N SER A 304 -2.50 -4.92 -1.52
CA SER A 304 -2.26 -4.66 -2.94
C SER A 304 -0.99 -5.36 -3.44
N ALA A 305 -0.57 -5.05 -4.65
CA ALA A 305 0.70 -5.47 -5.21
C ALA A 305 1.32 -4.34 -6.04
N ASP A 306 2.63 -4.42 -6.22
CA ASP A 306 3.38 -3.47 -7.04
C ASP A 306 3.91 -4.14 -8.30
N THR A 307 4.33 -3.30 -9.24
CA THR A 307 5.15 -3.77 -10.35
C THR A 307 6.63 -3.78 -9.97
N LEU A 308 7.47 -4.36 -10.82
CA LEU A 308 8.94 -4.24 -10.69
C LEU A 308 9.44 -2.82 -10.97
N TYR A 309 8.61 -1.95 -11.56
CA TYR A 309 8.93 -0.55 -11.84
C TYR A 309 8.58 0.32 -10.64
N MET A 310 9.54 1.12 -10.17
CA MET A 310 9.44 1.85 -8.91
C MET A 310 10.08 3.23 -8.99
N GLU A 311 9.90 4.01 -7.92
CA GLU A 311 10.11 5.47 -7.85
C GLU A 311 9.36 6.18 -8.96
N VAL A 312 8.22 6.76 -8.64
CA VAL A 312 7.34 7.32 -9.66
C VAL A 312 7.45 8.84 -9.63
N ARG A 313 7.88 9.42 -10.75
CA ARG A 313 7.69 10.85 -10.98
C ARG A 313 6.36 11.09 -11.66
N ASN A 314 5.72 12.21 -11.35
CA ASN A 314 4.48 12.62 -12.01
C ASN A 314 4.78 13.73 -13.02
N ALA A 315 4.07 13.73 -14.15
CA ALA A 315 4.14 14.80 -15.14
C ALA A 315 2.76 15.12 -15.70
N GLY A 316 2.39 16.40 -15.72
CA GLY A 316 1.20 16.86 -16.44
C GLY A 316 1.40 16.70 -17.95
N LEU A 317 0.34 16.30 -18.66
CA LEU A 317 0.36 16.26 -20.12
C LEU A 317 0.16 17.67 -20.71
N PRO A 318 0.69 17.97 -21.91
CA PRO A 318 0.52 19.29 -22.55
C PRO A 318 -0.94 19.72 -22.79
N SER A 319 -1.88 18.77 -22.80
CA SER A 319 -3.31 19.08 -22.92
C SER A 319 -3.94 19.59 -21.62
N GLU A 320 -3.24 19.48 -20.49
CA GLU A 320 -3.73 19.79 -19.13
C GLU A 320 -4.91 18.92 -18.65
N LEU A 321 -5.34 17.95 -19.46
CA LEU A 321 -6.47 17.08 -19.15
C LEU A 321 -6.10 15.89 -18.27
N ALA A 322 -4.81 15.54 -18.19
CA ALA A 322 -4.34 14.39 -17.44
C ALA A 322 -2.88 14.55 -17.01
N ALA A 323 -2.47 13.72 -16.05
CA ALA A 323 -1.09 13.52 -15.67
C ALA A 323 -0.71 12.05 -15.86
N ILE A 324 0.58 11.78 -16.00
CA ILE A 324 1.15 10.45 -16.07
C ILE A 324 2.09 10.21 -14.89
N GLY A 325 2.01 9.03 -14.29
CA GLY A 325 3.04 8.50 -13.41
C GLY A 325 4.06 7.73 -14.24
N VAL A 326 5.33 8.11 -14.17
CA VAL A 326 6.43 7.46 -14.88
C VAL A 326 7.39 6.86 -13.88
N PRO A 327 7.49 5.53 -13.79
CA PRO A 327 8.52 4.89 -12.97
C PRO A 327 9.93 5.25 -13.45
N MET A 328 10.84 5.44 -12.51
CA MET A 328 12.20 5.91 -12.74
C MET A 328 13.22 4.77 -12.73
N LYS A 329 12.92 3.68 -11.98
CA LYS A 329 13.77 2.49 -11.86
C LYS A 329 13.00 1.19 -12.07
N VAL A 330 13.72 0.09 -12.30
CA VAL A 330 13.18 -1.27 -12.32
C VAL A 330 14.07 -2.21 -11.51
N TYR A 331 13.45 -3.04 -10.66
CA TYR A 331 14.14 -4.10 -9.94
C TYR A 331 14.36 -5.33 -10.84
N ARG A 332 15.56 -5.92 -10.78
CA ARG A 332 15.93 -7.18 -11.45
C ARG A 332 16.12 -8.27 -10.40
N GLY A 333 15.56 -9.46 -10.62
CA GLY A 333 15.70 -10.58 -9.69
C GLY A 333 15.18 -10.30 -8.27
N ARG A 334 14.18 -9.42 -8.12
CA ARG A 334 13.52 -9.19 -6.82
C ARG A 334 12.81 -10.48 -6.39
N ALA A 335 12.95 -10.84 -5.12
CA ALA A 335 12.32 -12.03 -4.54
C ALA A 335 10.78 -11.99 -4.62
N ARG A 336 10.16 -10.87 -4.23
CA ARG A 336 8.71 -10.66 -4.39
C ARG A 336 8.39 -10.35 -5.86
N GLY A 337 7.49 -11.13 -6.44
CA GLY A 337 7.15 -11.12 -7.85
C GLY A 337 6.37 -9.88 -8.32
N ASN A 338 6.34 -9.72 -9.65
CA ASN A 338 5.59 -8.65 -10.31
C ASN A 338 4.08 -8.85 -10.11
N ASN A 339 3.39 -7.82 -9.59
CA ASN A 339 1.98 -7.89 -9.20
C ASN A 339 1.66 -9.03 -8.21
N GLU A 340 2.61 -9.37 -7.34
CA GLU A 340 2.40 -10.36 -6.27
C GLU A 340 1.96 -9.68 -4.97
N PRO A 341 0.73 -9.95 -4.46
CA PRO A 341 0.28 -9.48 -3.17
C PRO A 341 0.70 -10.42 -2.04
N HIS A 342 0.74 -9.90 -0.81
CA HIS A 342 0.86 -10.71 0.39
C HIS A 342 -0.49 -11.18 0.92
N ARG A 343 -0.56 -12.47 1.28
CA ARG A 343 -1.76 -13.12 1.83
C ARG A 343 -1.64 -13.34 3.33
N PRO A 344 -2.66 -12.93 4.12
CA PRO A 344 -2.63 -13.10 5.56
C PRO A 344 -2.69 -14.58 5.94
N ALA A 345 -1.95 -14.96 6.99
CA ALA A 345 -2.05 -16.27 7.59
C ALA A 345 -3.42 -16.47 8.26
N TYR A 346 -3.95 -15.41 8.88
CA TYR A 346 -5.26 -15.39 9.53
C TYR A 346 -6.13 -14.29 8.93
N PRO A 347 -7.09 -14.64 8.03
CA PRO A 347 -7.99 -13.64 7.46
C PRO A 347 -9.03 -13.18 8.49
N PHE A 348 -9.31 -11.87 8.51
CA PHE A 348 -10.42 -11.31 9.29
C PHE A 348 -11.62 -11.08 8.37
N HIS A 349 -12.76 -11.67 8.75
CA HIS A 349 -13.99 -11.62 7.95
C HIS A 349 -14.99 -10.55 8.44
N GLY A 350 -14.72 -9.92 9.58
CA GLY A 350 -15.53 -8.82 10.09
C GLY A 350 -15.24 -7.49 9.40
N ALA A 351 -15.95 -6.44 9.81
CA ALA A 351 -15.70 -5.08 9.34
C ALA A 351 -14.36 -4.58 9.89
N ILE A 352 -13.34 -4.45 9.04
CA ILE A 352 -11.99 -4.04 9.44
C ILE A 352 -11.93 -2.61 10.03
N ALA A 353 -12.97 -1.80 9.78
CA ALA A 353 -13.15 -0.47 10.38
C ALA A 353 -13.56 -0.52 11.85
N ASP A 354 -14.16 -1.62 12.31
CA ASP A 354 -14.51 -1.83 13.71
C ASP A 354 -13.25 -2.22 14.49
N THR A 355 -12.53 -1.22 14.98
CA THR A 355 -11.27 -1.42 15.70
C THR A 355 -11.47 -2.15 17.03
N VAL A 356 -12.66 -2.07 17.65
CA VAL A 356 -12.98 -2.79 18.89
C VAL A 356 -13.11 -4.28 18.59
N ALA A 357 -13.94 -4.65 17.62
CA ALA A 357 -14.09 -6.04 17.18
C ALA A 357 -12.76 -6.61 16.68
N LEU A 358 -11.97 -5.79 15.97
CA LEU A 358 -10.68 -6.20 15.44
C LEU A 358 -9.66 -6.49 16.56
N LYS A 359 -9.52 -5.61 17.55
CA LYS A 359 -8.64 -5.85 18.72
C LYS A 359 -9.08 -7.07 19.51
N ALA A 360 -10.39 -7.27 19.69
CA ALA A 360 -10.93 -8.46 20.35
C ALA A 360 -10.58 -9.74 19.59
N TRP A 361 -10.68 -9.74 18.25
CA TRP A 361 -10.27 -10.86 17.42
C TRP A 361 -8.76 -11.14 17.52
N VAL A 362 -7.91 -10.11 17.46
CA VAL A 362 -6.45 -10.29 17.60
C VAL A 362 -6.09 -10.93 18.94
N ALA A 363 -6.78 -10.57 20.02
CA ALA A 363 -6.57 -11.17 21.34
C ALA A 363 -6.87 -12.69 21.36
N THR A 364 -7.66 -13.22 20.42
CA THR A 364 -7.90 -14.67 20.29
C THR A 364 -6.79 -15.42 19.55
N LEU A 365 -5.86 -14.71 18.92
CA LEU A 365 -4.75 -15.30 18.16
C LEU A 365 -3.49 -15.56 19.04
N GLN A 366 -3.56 -15.30 20.35
CA GLN A 366 -2.42 -15.35 21.27
C GLN A 366 -1.96 -16.79 21.51
#